data_AF-A0A955PPZ4-F1
#
_entry.id   AF-A0A955PPZ4-F1
#
_cell.length_a   1.000
_cell.length_b   1.000
_cell.length_c   1.000
_cell.angle_alpha   90.00
_cell.angle_beta   90.00
_cell.angle_gamma   90.00
#
_symmetry.space_group_name_H-M   'P 1'
#
loop_
_entity.id
_entity.type
_entity.pdbx_description
1 polymer ?
#
loop_
_entity_poly.entity_id
_entity_poly.type
_entity_poly.pdbx_seq_one_letter_code
_entity_poly.pdbx_strand_id
1 'polypeptide(L)'
;MPAYADGIIMEWVIAAGAIVAVPITLFIVLVEGCVATWVLRIPFLKAAVVTFSANLVSTLSGIPLMLFERWIFYGVVPKDLHLYFKYYFIASILTYLFFLIVTIFFEWIVWRGWLNSANQSYLTKKLWKSLVLGNVLTYAVLCPLHYLFTSPAANVDELTSDTTWAREPTTSVLYIDSETQFLNRIQTNGVERETMVP
;
A
#
# COMPACT_ATOMS: atom_id res chain seq x y z
N MET A 1 -17.27 -13.87 28.02
CA MET A 1 -16.54 -14.66 27.00
C MET A 1 -15.21 -13.97 26.75
N PRO A 2 -14.06 -14.61 26.94
CA PRO A 2 -12.79 -14.01 26.55
C PRO A 2 -12.69 -14.01 25.03
N ALA A 3 -12.39 -12.86 24.44
CA ALA A 3 -12.04 -12.74 23.03
C ALA A 3 -10.62 -13.29 22.85
N TYR A 4 -10.50 -14.52 22.37
CA TYR A 4 -9.24 -15.00 21.84
C TYR A 4 -8.95 -14.21 20.56
N ALA A 5 -7.71 -13.75 20.41
CA ALA A 5 -7.24 -13.27 19.12
C ALA A 5 -7.33 -14.44 18.15
N ASP A 6 -8.40 -14.46 17.32
CA ASP A 6 -8.55 -15.43 16.26
C ASP A 6 -7.26 -15.38 15.42
N GLY A 7 -6.54 -16.50 15.43
CA GLY A 7 -5.27 -16.61 14.74
C GLY A 7 -5.46 -16.26 13.27
N ILE A 8 -4.51 -15.50 12.72
CA ILE A 8 -4.47 -15.23 11.29
C ILE A 8 -4.44 -16.59 10.58
N ILE A 9 -5.52 -16.92 9.87
CA ILE A 9 -5.60 -18.15 9.09
C ILE A 9 -4.71 -17.95 7.86
N MET A 10 -3.50 -18.49 7.92
CA MET A 10 -2.44 -18.24 6.94
C MET A 10 -2.86 -18.68 5.53
N GLU A 11 -3.67 -19.73 5.42
CA GLU A 11 -4.21 -20.22 4.15
C GLU A 11 -5.06 -19.16 3.45
N TRP A 12 -5.92 -18.46 4.19
CA TRP A 12 -6.75 -17.39 3.65
C TRP A 12 -5.92 -16.18 3.24
N VAL A 13 -4.88 -15.84 4.01
CA VAL A 13 -3.95 -14.75 3.66
C VAL A 13 -3.17 -15.07 2.40
N ILE A 14 -2.66 -16.30 2.26
CA ILE A 14 -1.95 -16.75 1.06
C ILE A 14 -2.90 -16.77 -0.13
N ALA A 15 -4.11 -17.30 0.02
CA ALA A 15 -5.10 -17.35 -1.05
C ALA A 15 -5.49 -15.94 -1.53
N ALA A 16 -5.79 -15.03 -0.60
CA ALA A 16 -6.10 -13.63 -0.91
C ALA A 16 -4.89 -12.94 -1.58
N GLY A 17 -3.69 -13.17 -1.06
CA GLY A 17 -2.45 -12.67 -1.65
C GLY A 17 -2.25 -13.15 -3.09
N ALA A 18 -2.49 -14.43 -3.36
CA ALA A 18 -2.38 -15.00 -4.70
C ALA A 18 -3.43 -14.43 -5.67
N ILE A 19 -4.67 -14.26 -5.23
CA ILE A 19 -5.77 -13.69 -6.04
C ILE A 19 -5.43 -12.26 -6.49
N VAL A 20 -4.71 -11.50 -5.67
CA VAL A 20 -4.27 -10.13 -6.01
C VAL A 20 -2.96 -10.14 -6.79
N ALA A 21 -1.97 -10.91 -6.36
CA ALA A 21 -0.63 -10.90 -6.94
C ALA A 21 -0.60 -11.46 -8.36
N VAL A 22 -1.30 -12.57 -8.63
CA VAL A 22 -1.24 -13.23 -9.94
C VAL A 22 -1.75 -12.34 -11.08
N PRO A 23 -2.92 -11.69 -10.99
CA PRO A 23 -3.39 -10.78 -12.04
C PRO A 23 -2.46 -9.57 -12.23
N ILE A 24 -1.91 -9.01 -11.14
CA ILE A 24 -0.99 -7.88 -11.20
C ILE A 24 0.31 -8.29 -11.91
N THR A 25 0.92 -9.41 -11.51
CA THR A 25 2.14 -9.91 -12.15
C THR A 25 1.88 -10.26 -13.61
N LEU A 26 0.75 -10.87 -13.95
CA LEU A 26 0.39 -11.16 -15.33
C LEU A 26 0.28 -9.87 -16.16
N PHE A 27 -0.43 -8.86 -15.65
CA PHE A 27 -0.55 -7.56 -16.30
C PHE A 27 0.83 -6.93 -16.56
N ILE A 28 1.69 -6.92 -15.54
CA ILE A 28 3.04 -6.36 -15.64
C ILE A 28 3.85 -7.10 -16.71
N VAL A 29 3.91 -8.43 -16.64
CA VAL A 29 4.67 -9.26 -17.58
C VAL A 29 4.18 -9.10 -19.01
N LEU A 30 2.86 -8.97 -19.22
CA LEU A 30 2.29 -8.74 -20.54
C LEU A 30 2.72 -7.37 -21.09
N VAL A 31 2.53 -6.29 -20.32
CA VAL A 31 2.83 -4.93 -20.78
C VAL A 31 4.34 -4.74 -20.99
N GLU A 32 5.14 -5.06 -19.98
CA GLU A 32 6.59 -4.89 -20.04
C GLU A 32 7.25 -5.86 -21.02
N GLY A 33 6.75 -7.09 -21.12
CA GLY A 33 7.19 -8.06 -22.13
C GLY A 33 6.90 -7.56 -23.55
N CYS A 34 5.72 -6.97 -23.80
CA CYS A 34 5.39 -6.36 -25.10
C CYS A 34 6.32 -5.20 -25.43
N VAL A 35 6.57 -4.31 -24.46
CA VAL A 35 7.50 -3.18 -24.62
C VAL A 35 8.91 -3.68 -24.92
N ALA A 36 9.40 -4.67 -24.18
CA ALA A 36 10.72 -5.26 -24.40
C ALA A 36 10.83 -5.92 -25.77
N THR A 37 9.82 -6.65 -26.22
CA THR A 37 9.77 -7.18 -27.58
C THR A 37 9.81 -6.08 -28.63
N TRP A 38 9.05 -5.01 -28.45
CA TRP A 38 9.03 -3.90 -29.40
C TRP A 38 10.36 -3.14 -29.45
N VAL A 39 10.93 -2.79 -28.30
CA VAL A 39 12.14 -1.96 -28.20
C VAL A 39 13.41 -2.74 -28.50
N LEU A 40 13.53 -3.97 -27.98
CA LEU A 40 14.73 -4.81 -28.11
C LEU A 40 14.67 -5.75 -29.31
N ARG A 41 13.50 -5.90 -29.95
CA ARG A 41 13.27 -6.80 -31.10
C ARG A 41 13.56 -8.27 -30.77
N ILE A 42 13.20 -8.69 -29.58
CA ILE A 42 13.33 -10.08 -29.10
C ILE A 42 11.96 -10.76 -29.08
N PRO A 43 11.87 -12.09 -29.29
CA PRO A 43 10.60 -12.82 -29.22
C PRO A 43 9.89 -12.62 -27.88
N PHE A 44 8.57 -12.40 -27.92
CA PHE A 44 7.75 -12.13 -26.73
C PHE A 44 7.92 -13.17 -25.64
N LEU A 45 7.91 -14.46 -25.96
CA LEU A 45 8.06 -15.51 -24.95
C LEU A 45 9.39 -15.37 -24.18
N LYS A 46 10.48 -14.99 -24.86
CA LYS A 46 11.77 -14.76 -24.20
C LYS A 46 11.72 -13.51 -23.34
N ALA A 47 11.14 -12.42 -23.86
CA ALA A 47 10.98 -11.19 -23.12
C ALA A 47 10.14 -11.39 -21.85
N ALA A 48 9.00 -12.06 -21.96
CA ALA A 48 8.09 -12.34 -20.87
C ALA A 48 8.75 -13.16 -19.75
N VAL A 49 9.54 -14.19 -20.08
CA VAL A 49 10.26 -15.00 -19.07
C VAL A 49 11.30 -14.16 -18.31
N VAL A 50 12.03 -13.30 -19.03
CA VAL A 50 13.03 -12.43 -18.40
C VAL A 50 12.35 -11.35 -17.57
N THR A 51 11.29 -10.72 -18.08
CA THR A 51 10.46 -9.75 -17.34
C THR A 51 9.87 -10.36 -16.08
N PHE A 52 9.34 -11.59 -16.15
CA PHE A 52 8.82 -12.29 -14.98
C PHE A 52 9.92 -12.52 -13.93
N SER A 53 11.08 -13.03 -14.35
CA SER A 53 12.24 -13.18 -13.47
C SER A 53 12.69 -11.85 -12.86
N ALA A 54 12.70 -10.78 -13.67
CA ALA A 54 13.07 -9.45 -13.23
C ALA A 54 12.09 -8.91 -12.18
N ASN A 55 10.79 -9.15 -12.35
CA ASN A 55 9.75 -8.77 -11.40
C ASN A 55 9.80 -9.57 -10.08
N LEU A 56 10.16 -10.86 -10.14
CA LEU A 56 10.41 -11.66 -8.93
C LEU A 56 11.64 -11.18 -8.15
N VAL A 57 12.68 -10.72 -8.86
CA VAL A 57 13.86 -10.14 -8.19
C VAL A 57 13.57 -8.74 -7.69
N SER A 58 12.79 -7.95 -8.45
CA SER A 58 12.41 -6.60 -8.04
C SER A 58 11.48 -6.60 -6.84
N THR A 59 10.91 -7.73 -6.41
CA THR A 59 10.22 -7.84 -5.12
C THR A 59 11.15 -7.51 -3.94
N LEU A 60 12.47 -7.67 -4.10
CA LEU A 60 13.48 -7.22 -3.13
C LEU A 60 13.51 -5.68 -2.97
N SER A 61 13.00 -4.93 -3.96
CA SER A 61 12.81 -3.47 -3.83
C SER A 61 11.79 -3.10 -2.74
N GLY A 62 10.99 -4.07 -2.26
CA GLY A 62 10.13 -3.88 -1.09
C GLY A 62 10.90 -3.46 0.16
N ILE A 63 12.12 -3.98 0.38
CA ILE A 63 12.93 -3.61 1.56
C ILE A 63 13.29 -2.12 1.57
N PRO A 64 13.96 -1.56 0.54
CA PRO A 64 14.27 -0.14 0.50
C PRO A 64 12.99 0.71 0.43
N LEU A 65 11.91 0.23 -0.21
CA LEU A 65 10.62 0.91 -0.20
C LEU A 65 10.08 1.07 1.22
N MET A 66 10.03 0.00 2.01
CA MET A 66 9.55 0.05 3.41
C MET A 66 10.36 1.02 4.27
N LEU A 67 11.68 1.07 4.07
CA LEU A 67 12.54 2.03 4.78
C LEU A 67 12.23 3.48 4.38
N PHE A 68 12.03 3.71 3.08
CA PHE A 68 11.71 5.03 2.54
C PHE A 68 10.31 5.50 2.96
N GLU A 69 9.32 4.62 2.87
CA GLU A 69 7.95 4.87 3.31
C GLU A 69 7.92 5.21 4.79
N ARG A 70 8.63 4.42 5.63
CA ARG A 70 8.77 4.73 7.05
C ARG A 70 9.38 6.11 7.28
N TRP A 71 10.42 6.45 6.53
CA TRP A 71 11.05 7.76 6.64
C TRP A 71 10.12 8.91 6.21
N ILE A 72 9.40 8.77 5.10
CA ILE A 72 8.43 9.77 4.64
C ILE A 72 7.29 9.92 5.65
N PHE A 73 6.58 8.84 5.98
CA PHE A 73 5.32 8.96 6.71
C PHE A 73 5.49 9.18 8.22
N TYR A 74 6.62 8.76 8.80
CA TYR A 74 6.89 8.97 10.23
C TYR A 74 7.93 10.05 10.52
N GLY A 75 8.80 10.37 9.56
CA GLY A 75 9.88 11.34 9.72
C GLY A 75 9.62 12.70 9.08
N VAL A 76 8.89 12.75 7.96
CA VAL A 76 8.72 13.98 7.16
C VAL A 76 7.28 14.50 7.22
N VAL A 77 6.28 13.63 7.03
CA VAL A 77 4.88 14.02 7.05
C VAL A 77 4.49 14.45 8.48
N PRO A 78 3.87 15.63 8.66
CA PRO A 78 3.43 16.08 9.97
C PRO A 78 2.46 15.09 10.62
N LYS A 79 2.57 14.92 11.94
CA LYS A 79 1.67 14.06 12.73
C LYS A 79 0.32 14.69 13.01
N ASP A 80 0.19 16.00 12.78
CA ASP A 80 -1.08 16.70 12.82
C ASP A 80 -2.01 16.15 11.74
N LEU A 81 -3.23 15.79 12.12
CA LEU A 81 -4.16 15.07 11.26
C LEU A 81 -4.53 15.86 9.99
N HIS A 82 -4.71 17.19 10.11
CA HIS A 82 -5.02 18.05 8.97
C HIS A 82 -3.87 18.06 7.97
N LEU A 83 -2.66 18.33 8.48
CA LEU A 83 -1.48 18.39 7.65
C LEU A 83 -1.13 17.01 7.07
N TYR A 84 -1.36 15.93 7.81
CA TYR A 84 -1.16 14.56 7.33
C TYR A 84 -1.97 14.29 6.07
N PHE A 85 -3.29 14.55 6.08
CA PHE A 85 -4.14 14.35 4.91
C PHE A 85 -3.74 15.25 3.74
N LYS A 86 -3.37 16.51 4.01
CA LYS A 86 -2.90 17.45 3.00
C LYS A 86 -1.64 16.97 2.28
N TYR A 87 -0.69 16.39 3.02
CA TYR A 87 0.58 15.92 2.47
C TYR A 87 0.57 14.45 2.03
N TYR A 88 -0.46 13.67 2.39
CA TYR A 88 -0.55 12.24 2.07
C TYR A 88 -0.44 11.96 0.57
N PHE A 89 -1.12 12.75 -0.26
CA PHE A 89 -1.06 12.60 -1.72
C PHE A 89 0.35 12.81 -2.26
N ILE A 90 1.03 13.89 -1.81
CA ILE A 90 2.40 14.20 -2.22
C ILE A 90 3.37 13.13 -1.73
N ALA A 91 3.22 12.68 -0.48
CA ALA A 91 4.00 11.60 0.11
C ALA A 91 3.84 10.28 -0.69
N SER A 92 2.62 9.98 -1.14
CA SER A 92 2.33 8.81 -1.97
C SER A 92 3.02 8.90 -3.33
N ILE A 93 2.97 10.06 -4.00
CA ILE A 93 3.68 10.28 -5.27
C ILE A 93 5.18 10.07 -5.11
N LEU A 94 5.79 10.65 -4.07
CA LEU A 94 7.22 10.50 -3.81
C LEU A 94 7.59 9.04 -3.54
N THR A 95 6.73 8.32 -2.82
CA THR A 95 6.90 6.88 -2.54
C THR A 95 6.84 6.06 -3.83
N TYR A 96 5.88 6.32 -4.72
CA TYR A 96 5.79 5.65 -6.03
C TYR A 96 6.98 5.96 -6.95
N LEU A 97 7.45 7.21 -6.97
CA LEU A 97 8.63 7.60 -7.74
C LEU A 97 9.89 6.89 -7.23
N PHE A 98 10.07 6.82 -5.90
CA PHE A 98 11.17 6.08 -5.31
C PHE A 98 11.08 4.59 -5.65
N PHE A 99 9.89 4.01 -5.52
CA PHE A 99 9.65 2.61 -5.86
C PHE A 99 9.98 2.29 -7.31
N LEU A 100 9.57 3.16 -8.24
CA LEU A 100 9.87 3.06 -9.67
C LEU A 100 11.39 3.03 -9.93
N ILE A 101 12.14 3.94 -9.30
CA ILE A 101 13.60 4.03 -9.48
C ILE A 101 14.28 2.74 -9.02
N VAL A 102 13.91 2.25 -7.83
CA VAL A 102 14.51 1.04 -7.27
C VAL A 102 14.13 -0.20 -8.09
N THR A 103 12.89 -0.29 -8.55
CA THR A 103 12.41 -1.38 -9.41
C THR A 103 13.22 -1.45 -10.70
N ILE A 104 13.35 -0.32 -11.42
CA ILE A 104 14.16 -0.23 -12.65
C ILE A 104 15.61 -0.66 -12.39
N PHE A 105 16.19 -0.32 -11.23
CA PHE A 105 17.54 -0.72 -10.88
C PHE A 105 17.69 -2.25 -10.79
N PHE A 106 16.81 -2.93 -10.05
CA PHE A 106 16.85 -4.40 -9.93
C PHE A 106 16.56 -5.10 -11.26
N GLU A 107 15.58 -4.61 -12.01
CA GLU A 107 15.25 -5.17 -13.31
C GLU A 107 16.38 -5.02 -14.32
N TRP A 108 17.08 -3.87 -14.28
CA TRP A 108 18.25 -3.64 -15.13
C TRP A 108 19.36 -4.64 -14.85
N ILE A 109 19.61 -5.01 -13.58
CA ILE A 109 20.61 -6.03 -13.24
C ILE A 109 20.26 -7.37 -13.89
N VAL A 110 19.00 -7.81 -13.75
CA VAL A 110 18.52 -9.09 -14.30
C VAL A 110 18.59 -9.09 -15.82
N TRP A 111 18.04 -8.06 -16.46
CA TRP A 111 18.04 -7.94 -17.92
C TRP A 111 19.45 -7.84 -18.51
N ARG A 112 20.34 -7.08 -17.87
CA ARG A 112 21.73 -6.97 -18.30
C ARG A 112 22.46 -8.30 -18.16
N GLY A 113 22.25 -9.02 -17.05
CA GLY A 113 22.78 -10.36 -16.85
C GLY A 113 22.33 -11.31 -17.96
N TRP A 114 21.04 -11.31 -18.27
CA TRP A 114 20.48 -12.13 -19.35
C TRP A 114 21.05 -11.75 -20.72
N LEU A 115 21.06 -10.46 -21.08
CA LEU A 115 21.61 -9.99 -22.37
C LEU A 115 23.08 -10.37 -22.54
N ASN A 116 23.88 -10.29 -21.48
CA ASN A 116 25.27 -10.73 -21.51
C ASN A 116 25.38 -12.24 -21.73
N SER A 117 24.59 -13.04 -21.01
CA SER A 117 24.57 -14.51 -21.15
C SER A 117 24.11 -14.96 -22.55
N ALA A 118 23.26 -14.17 -23.21
CA ALA A 118 22.73 -14.43 -24.54
C ALA A 118 23.62 -13.88 -25.68
N ASN A 119 24.81 -13.32 -25.38
CA ASN A 119 25.66 -12.61 -26.35
C ASN A 119 24.95 -11.45 -27.07
N GLN A 120 24.02 -10.77 -26.38
CA GLN A 120 23.24 -9.64 -26.87
C GLN A 120 23.56 -8.32 -26.16
N SER A 121 24.78 -8.18 -25.61
CA SER A 121 25.22 -6.99 -24.86
C SER A 121 25.08 -5.68 -25.64
N TYR A 122 25.08 -5.72 -26.98
CA TYR A 122 24.84 -4.56 -27.84
C TYR A 122 23.45 -3.91 -27.65
N LEU A 123 22.47 -4.65 -27.11
CA LEU A 123 21.12 -4.14 -26.82
C LEU A 123 21.04 -3.35 -25.51
N THR A 124 22.08 -3.34 -24.68
CA THR A 124 22.07 -2.66 -23.36
C THR A 124 21.75 -1.16 -23.47
N LYS A 125 22.12 -0.49 -24.57
CA LYS A 125 21.74 0.92 -24.80
C LYS A 125 20.22 1.11 -24.95
N LYS A 126 19.55 0.15 -25.57
CA LYS A 126 18.08 0.15 -25.76
C LYS A 126 17.34 -0.37 -24.53
N LEU A 127 18.02 -1.16 -23.68
CA LEU A 127 17.45 -1.71 -22.46
C LEU A 127 16.89 -0.62 -21.56
N TRP A 128 17.63 0.47 -21.34
CA TRP A 128 17.16 1.58 -20.50
C TRP A 128 15.81 2.14 -20.99
N LYS A 129 15.69 2.39 -22.30
CA LYS A 129 14.43 2.86 -22.91
C LYS A 129 13.30 1.85 -22.70
N SER A 130 13.59 0.55 -22.84
CA SER A 130 12.61 -0.51 -22.64
C SER A 130 12.10 -0.55 -21.20
N LEU A 131 13.01 -0.53 -20.22
CA LEU A 131 12.67 -0.63 -18.80
C LEU A 131 11.88 0.59 -18.34
N VAL A 132 12.36 1.79 -18.66
CA VAL A 132 11.68 3.04 -18.31
C VAL A 132 10.29 3.08 -18.92
N LEU A 133 10.15 2.78 -20.22
CA LEU A 133 8.84 2.82 -20.87
C LEU A 133 7.89 1.76 -20.32
N GLY A 134 8.37 0.54 -20.11
CA GLY A 134 7.58 -0.56 -19.56
C GLY A 134 7.04 -0.23 -18.18
N ASN A 135 7.92 0.17 -17.27
CA ASN A 135 7.56 0.52 -15.90
C ASN A 135 6.66 1.77 -15.83
N VAL A 136 6.89 2.79 -16.67
CA VAL A 136 6.02 3.97 -16.71
C VAL A 136 4.60 3.58 -17.13
N LEU A 137 4.46 2.69 -18.13
CA LEU A 137 3.15 2.23 -18.59
C LEU A 137 2.43 1.37 -17.54
N THR A 138 3.14 0.49 -16.84
CA THR A 138 2.54 -0.32 -15.76
C THR A 138 2.16 0.54 -14.57
N TYR A 139 3.03 1.46 -14.13
CA TYR A 139 2.77 2.35 -13.00
C TYR A 139 1.68 3.38 -13.29
N ALA A 140 1.53 3.83 -14.55
CA ALA A 140 0.43 4.71 -14.94
C ALA A 140 -0.95 4.09 -14.69
N VAL A 141 -1.05 2.75 -14.63
CA VAL A 141 -2.27 2.03 -14.29
C VAL A 141 -2.29 1.60 -12.82
N LEU A 142 -1.19 1.03 -12.33
CA LEU A 142 -1.12 0.44 -11.00
C LEU A 142 -1.07 1.48 -9.87
N CYS A 143 -0.38 2.62 -10.05
CA CYS A 143 -0.31 3.64 -9.00
C CYS A 143 -1.68 4.28 -8.71
N PRO A 144 -2.46 4.71 -9.72
CA PRO A 144 -3.82 5.19 -9.47
C PRO A 144 -4.71 4.14 -8.83
N LEU A 145 -4.62 2.89 -9.29
CA LEU A 145 -5.41 1.78 -8.73
C LEU A 145 -5.05 1.56 -7.25
N HIS A 146 -3.77 1.48 -6.92
CA HIS A 146 -3.31 1.37 -5.55
C HIS A 146 -3.79 2.55 -4.71
N TYR A 147 -3.61 3.78 -5.20
CA TYR A 147 -4.03 4.97 -4.47
C TYR A 147 -5.52 4.93 -4.14
N LEU A 148 -6.39 4.54 -5.08
CA LEU A 148 -7.83 4.43 -4.84
C LEU A 148 -8.19 3.37 -3.78
N PHE A 149 -7.44 2.28 -3.70
CA PHE A 149 -7.67 1.23 -2.69
C PHE A 149 -7.07 1.55 -1.32
N THR A 150 -6.00 2.36 -1.26
CA THR A 150 -5.30 2.68 0.00
C THR A 150 -5.58 4.08 0.52
N SER A 151 -6.17 4.96 -0.30
CA SER A 151 -6.49 6.31 0.12
C SER A 151 -7.48 6.27 1.29
N PRO A 152 -7.33 7.14 2.28
CA PRO A 152 -8.30 7.27 3.36
C PRO A 152 -9.70 7.52 2.79
N ALA A 153 -10.67 6.68 3.17
CA ALA A 153 -12.04 6.78 2.66
C ALA A 153 -12.79 8.04 3.14
N ALA A 154 -12.28 8.70 4.18
CA ALA A 154 -12.86 9.93 4.71
C ALA A 154 -12.20 11.15 4.06
N ASN A 155 -12.95 11.89 3.26
CA ASN A 155 -12.61 13.28 2.93
C ASN A 155 -12.84 14.12 4.19
N VAL A 156 -11.74 14.45 4.88
CA VAL A 156 -11.78 15.45 5.95
C VAL A 156 -11.73 16.83 5.27
N ASP A 157 -12.90 17.27 4.81
CA ASP A 157 -13.05 18.55 4.09
C ASP A 157 -12.91 19.76 5.03
N GLU A 158 -13.30 19.60 6.31
CA GLU A 158 -13.23 20.65 7.31
C GLU A 158 -12.97 20.06 8.70
N LEU A 159 -11.90 20.52 9.36
CA LEU A 159 -11.70 20.31 10.80
C LEU A 159 -12.13 21.59 11.50
N THR A 160 -13.35 21.59 12.03
CA THR A 160 -13.85 22.71 12.81
C THR A 160 -13.24 22.69 14.21
N SER A 161 -12.82 23.86 14.71
CA SER A 161 -12.46 24.05 16.12
C SER A 161 -13.69 24.01 17.03
N ASP A 162 -14.88 24.04 16.44
CA ASP A 162 -16.13 23.86 17.12
C ASP A 162 -16.37 22.37 17.40
N THR A 163 -16.22 21.97 18.66
CA THR A 163 -16.51 20.59 19.09
C THR A 163 -17.99 20.38 19.41
N THR A 164 -18.87 21.34 19.12
CA THR A 164 -20.31 21.20 19.39
C THR A 164 -20.96 20.02 18.64
N TRP A 165 -20.42 19.59 17.50
CA TRP A 165 -20.88 18.37 16.81
C TRP A 165 -20.54 17.08 17.59
N ALA A 166 -19.50 17.09 18.43
CA ALA A 166 -19.22 16.01 19.37
C ALA A 166 -20.09 16.08 20.64
N ARG A 167 -20.93 17.13 20.78
CA ARG A 167 -22.03 17.18 21.75
C ARG A 167 -23.27 16.51 21.20
N GLU A 168 -23.16 15.27 20.70
CA GLU A 168 -24.32 14.39 20.83
C GLU A 168 -24.72 14.37 22.31
N PRO A 169 -26.02 14.43 22.65
CA PRO A 169 -26.43 14.50 24.03
C PRO A 169 -25.81 13.31 24.76
N THR A 170 -25.15 13.60 25.89
CA THR A 170 -24.51 12.58 26.71
C THR A 170 -25.47 11.43 26.91
N THR A 171 -25.15 10.30 26.29
CA THR A 171 -26.03 9.15 26.31
C THR A 171 -25.88 8.51 27.68
N SER A 172 -26.99 8.13 28.29
CA SER A 172 -26.93 7.41 29.55
C SER A 172 -26.57 5.95 29.32
N VAL A 173 -25.47 5.52 29.91
CA VAL A 173 -25.10 4.11 29.99
C VAL A 173 -25.69 3.54 31.27
N LEU A 174 -26.49 2.48 31.12
CA LEU A 174 -27.03 1.70 32.23
C LEU A 174 -26.16 0.46 32.42
N TYR A 175 -25.72 0.23 33.65
CA TYR A 175 -24.88 -0.92 33.99
C TYR A 175 -25.20 -1.45 35.38
N ILE A 176 -24.95 -2.73 35.60
CA ILE A 176 -25.03 -3.36 36.92
C ILE A 176 -23.63 -3.30 37.52
N ASP A 177 -23.49 -2.68 38.69
CA ASP A 177 -22.22 -2.59 39.39
C ASP A 177 -21.83 -3.96 39.94
N SER A 178 -20.61 -4.41 39.67
CA SER A 178 -20.14 -5.74 40.07
C SER A 178 -19.99 -5.91 41.59
N GLU A 179 -19.74 -4.83 42.33
CA GLU A 179 -19.58 -4.88 43.78
C GLU A 179 -20.92 -4.80 44.50
N THR A 180 -21.79 -3.87 44.11
CA THR A 180 -23.08 -3.65 44.79
C THR A 180 -24.24 -4.43 44.19
N GLN A 181 -24.11 -4.94 42.96
CA GLN A 181 -25.18 -5.57 42.17
C GLN A 181 -26.36 -4.62 41.85
N PHE A 182 -26.17 -3.32 42.02
CA PHE A 182 -27.21 -2.31 41.79
C PHE A 182 -27.22 -1.81 40.35
N LEU A 183 -28.41 -1.44 39.87
CA LEU A 183 -28.54 -0.79 38.56
C LEU A 183 -28.12 0.68 38.68
N ASN A 184 -27.03 1.03 38.02
CA ASN A 184 -26.48 2.38 38.00
C ASN A 184 -26.61 3.00 36.60
N ARG A 185 -26.72 4.32 36.57
CA ARG A 185 -26.70 5.16 35.38
C ARG A 185 -25.49 6.08 35.46
N ILE A 186 -24.76 6.19 34.35
CA ILE A 186 -23.69 7.18 34.18
C ILE A 186 -23.78 7.78 32.79
N GLN A 187 -23.41 9.04 32.63
CA GLN A 187 -23.31 9.64 31.30
C GLN A 187 -22.04 9.18 30.59
N THR A 188 -22.04 9.15 29.25
CA THR A 188 -20.86 8.79 28.44
C THR A 188 -19.64 9.70 28.65
N ASN A 189 -19.82 10.89 29.24
CA ASN A 189 -18.72 11.78 29.65
C ASN A 189 -18.12 11.43 31.03
N GLY A 190 -18.62 10.39 31.70
CA GLY A 190 -18.16 9.94 33.02
C GLY A 190 -18.66 10.78 34.21
N VAL A 191 -19.61 11.68 34.00
CA VAL A 191 -20.18 12.56 35.03
C VAL A 191 -21.59 12.08 35.43
N GLU A 192 -22.12 12.57 36.56
CA GLU A 192 -23.49 12.29 37.06
C GLU A 192 -23.80 10.80 37.25
N ARG A 193 -22.99 10.12 38.07
CA ARG A 193 -23.28 8.75 38.49
C ARG A 193 -24.46 8.72 39.46
N GLU A 194 -25.47 7.93 39.14
CA GLU A 194 -26.68 7.76 39.95
C GLU A 194 -27.03 6.27 40.12
N THR A 195 -27.37 5.85 41.33
CA THR A 195 -27.94 4.53 41.60
C THR A 195 -29.44 4.59 41.41
N MET A 196 -29.97 3.89 40.40
CA MET A 196 -31.40 3.93 40.07
C MET A 196 -32.20 2.90 40.84
N VAL A 197 -31.63 1.70 41.05
CA VAL A 197 -32.28 0.62 41.80
C VAL A 197 -31.21 -0.03 42.70
N PRO A 198 -31.29 0.16 44.03
CA PRO A 198 -30.48 -0.57 44.99
C PRO A 198 -30.98 -2.00 45.20
#